data_AF-A0A409VPT6-F1
#
_entry.id   AF-A0A409VPT6-F1
#
_cell.length_a   1.000
_cell.length_b   1.000
_cell.length_c   1.000
_cell.angle_alpha   90.00
_cell.angle_beta   90.00
_cell.angle_gamma   90.00
#
_symmetry.space_group_name_H-M   'P 1'
#
loop_
_entity.id
_entity.type
_entity.pdbx_description
1 polymer ?
#
loop_
_entity_poly.entity_id
_entity_poly.type
_entity_poly.pdbx_seq_one_letter_code
_entity_poly.pdbx_strand_id
1 'polypeptide(L)'
;MAVDDALVTSIKGWIRADVGNIGKFEAREEALRESWVKSMEIRLVREELAKCHKAEGVNHYENCKWLSEKYLQLLRTNRVKGYKKIDV
;
A
#
# COMPACT_ATOMS: atom_id res chain seq x y z
N MET A 1 35.19 -12.06 -37.03
CA MET A 1 35.19 -11.98 -35.56
C MET A 1 33.83 -12.44 -35.07
N ALA A 2 33.70 -13.70 -34.66
CA ALA A 2 32.51 -14.14 -33.96
C ALA A 2 32.66 -13.68 -32.50
N VAL A 3 31.73 -12.85 -32.03
CA VAL A 3 31.58 -12.65 -30.59
C VAL A 3 31.18 -14.01 -30.03
N ASP A 4 31.98 -14.60 -29.15
CA ASP A 4 31.79 -15.95 -28.62
C ASP A 4 30.33 -16.16 -28.13
N ASP A 5 29.67 -17.21 -28.63
CA ASP A 5 28.26 -17.52 -28.29
C ASP A 5 28.08 -17.77 -26.79
N ALA A 6 29.15 -18.20 -26.09
CA ALA A 6 29.13 -18.36 -24.65
C ALA A 6 29.12 -17.00 -23.92
N LEU A 7 29.86 -15.99 -24.40
CA LEU A 7 29.78 -14.61 -23.92
C LEU A 7 28.38 -14.03 -24.12
N VAL A 8 27.78 -14.22 -25.30
CA VAL A 8 26.41 -13.74 -25.59
C VAL A 8 25.39 -14.42 -24.67
N THR A 9 25.53 -15.73 -24.44
CA THR A 9 24.66 -16.48 -23.53
C THR A 9 24.81 -16.03 -22.08
N SER A 10 26.05 -15.78 -21.64
CA SER A 10 26.35 -15.26 -20.31
C SER A 10 25.72 -13.88 -20.10
N ILE A 11 25.94 -12.93 -21.02
CA ILE A 11 25.35 -11.59 -20.97
C ILE A 11 23.82 -11.65 -20.94
N LYS A 12 23.20 -12.50 -21.79
CA LYS A 12 21.74 -12.73 -21.76
C LYS A 12 21.26 -13.32 -20.43
N GLY A 13 22.10 -14.08 -19.73
CA GLY A 13 21.83 -14.59 -18.38
C GLY A 13 21.80 -13.47 -17.34
N TRP A 14 22.84 -12.64 -17.29
CA TRP A 14 22.93 -11.49 -16.38
C TRP A 14 21.80 -10.49 -16.59
N ILE A 15 21.52 -10.11 -17.84
CA ILE A 15 20.39 -9.21 -18.16
C ILE A 15 19.06 -9.78 -17.66
N ARG A 16 18.83 -11.09 -17.81
CA ARG A 16 17.58 -11.73 -17.35
C ARG A 16 17.47 -11.75 -15.84
N ALA A 17 18.59 -12.00 -15.14
CA ALA A 17 18.65 -11.95 -13.69
C ALA A 17 18.41 -10.53 -13.17
N ASP A 18 19.02 -9.51 -13.79
CA ASP A 18 18.85 -8.11 -13.44
C ASP A 18 17.41 -7.62 -13.68
N VAL A 19 16.84 -7.91 -14.85
CA VAL A 19 15.42 -7.60 -15.14
C VAL A 19 14.49 -8.29 -14.14
N GLY A 20 14.76 -9.54 -13.79
CA GLY A 20 14.00 -10.27 -12.76
C GLY A 20 14.14 -9.66 -11.35
N ASN A 21 15.25 -8.98 -11.05
CA ASN A 21 15.47 -8.30 -9.79
C ASN A 21 14.73 -6.94 -9.76
N ILE A 22 14.80 -6.17 -10.86
CA ILE A 22 14.10 -4.89 -11.02
C ILE A 22 12.60 -5.07 -10.80
N GLY A 23 11.97 -6.05 -11.46
CA GLY A 23 10.53 -6.30 -11.31
C GLY A 23 10.10 -6.65 -9.87
N LYS A 24 10.97 -7.30 -9.09
CA LYS A 24 10.70 -7.58 -7.66
C LYS A 24 10.73 -6.32 -6.80
N PHE A 25 11.66 -5.40 -7.09
CA PHE A 25 11.72 -4.11 -6.39
C PHE A 25 10.50 -3.25 -6.74
N GLU A 26 10.12 -3.16 -8.01
CA GLU A 26 8.96 -2.39 -8.45
C GLU A 26 7.66 -2.87 -7.79
N ALA A 27 7.39 -4.18 -7.81
CA ALA A 27 6.22 -4.75 -7.15
C ALA A 27 6.21 -4.49 -5.63
N ARG A 28 7.39 -4.48 -4.99
CA ARG A 28 7.52 -4.16 -3.57
C ARG A 28 7.19 -2.71 -3.28
N GLU A 29 7.74 -1.79 -4.05
CA GLU A 29 7.52 -0.36 -3.91
C GLU A 29 6.05 0.02 -4.18
N GLU A 30 5.42 -0.62 -5.16
CA GLU A 30 3.99 -0.46 -5.44
C GLU A 30 3.12 -0.91 -4.27
N ALA A 31 3.36 -2.11 -3.73
CA ALA A 31 2.63 -2.62 -2.57
C ALA A 31 2.79 -1.71 -1.33
N LEU A 32 4.00 -1.19 -1.09
CA LEU A 32 4.25 -0.23 -0.03
C LEU A 32 3.47 1.07 -0.27
N ARG A 33 3.54 1.64 -1.47
CA ARG A 33 2.82 2.87 -1.84
C ARG A 33 1.32 2.73 -1.60
N GLU A 34 0.71 1.64 -2.06
CA GLU A 34 -0.71 1.36 -1.82
C GLU A 34 -1.05 1.26 -0.34
N SER A 35 -0.20 0.61 0.45
CA SER A 35 -0.38 0.51 1.90
C SER A 35 -0.35 1.88 2.58
N TRP A 36 0.51 2.79 2.12
CA TRP A 36 0.55 4.17 2.61
C TRP A 36 -0.69 4.96 2.19
N VAL A 37 -1.17 4.82 0.94
CA VAL A 37 -2.42 5.43 0.47
C VAL A 37 -3.59 5.01 1.35
N LYS A 38 -3.75 3.71 1.60
CA LYS A 38 -4.80 3.18 2.49
C LYS A 38 -4.74 3.74 3.92
N SER A 39 -3.53 3.99 4.41
CA SER A 39 -3.33 4.63 5.72
C SER A 39 -3.74 6.10 5.71
N MET A 40 -3.46 6.81 4.62
CA MET A 40 -3.87 8.21 4.45
C MET A 40 -5.38 8.36 4.32
N GLU A 41 -6.07 7.40 3.69
CA GLU A 41 -7.55 7.37 3.64
C GLU A 41 -8.16 7.32 5.05
N ILE A 42 -7.64 6.47 5.94
CA ILE A 42 -8.08 6.39 7.33
C ILE A 42 -7.89 7.74 8.04
N ARG A 43 -6.75 8.40 7.82
CA ARG A 43 -6.45 9.71 8.42
C ARG A 43 -7.43 10.78 7.99
N LEU A 44 -7.76 10.85 6.69
CA LEU A 44 -8.74 11.79 6.16
C LEU A 44 -10.12 11.59 6.78
N VAL A 45 -10.59 10.34 6.87
CA VAL A 45 -11.90 10.03 7.49
C VAL A 45 -11.90 10.39 8.98
N ARG A 46 -10.79 10.15 9.69
CA ARG A 46 -10.64 10.53 11.09
C ARG A 46 -10.72 12.04 11.30
N GLU A 47 -10.04 12.81 10.45
CA GLU A 47 -10.06 14.27 10.51
C GLU A 47 -11.47 14.82 10.24
N GLU A 48 -12.17 14.26 9.26
CA GLU A 48 -13.55 14.66 8.95
C GLU A 48 -14.53 14.28 10.06
N LEU A 49 -14.37 13.09 10.66
CA LEU A 49 -15.13 12.68 11.83
C LEU A 49 -14.92 13.64 13.01
N ALA A 50 -13.67 14.07 13.24
CA ALA A 50 -13.36 15.02 14.31
C ALA A 50 -14.03 16.39 14.07
N LYS A 51 -14.07 16.86 12.82
CA LYS A 51 -14.80 18.09 12.47
C LYS A 51 -16.30 17.93 12.69
N CYS A 52 -16.89 16.80 12.28
CA CYS A 52 -18.30 16.50 12.50
C CYS A 52 -18.65 16.50 13.99
N HIS A 53 -17.85 15.83 14.82
CA HIS A 53 -18.02 15.82 16.27
C HIS A 53 -17.97 17.23 16.87
N LYS A 54 -17.06 18.09 16.37
CA LYS A 54 -16.95 19.47 16.83
C LYS A 54 -18.14 20.33 16.39
N ALA A 55 -18.66 20.13 15.19
CA ALA A 55 -19.77 20.88 14.64
C ALA A 55 -21.12 20.50 15.28
N GLU A 56 -21.38 19.20 15.44
CA GLU A 56 -22.65 18.66 15.94
C GLU A 56 -22.77 18.68 17.46
N GLY A 57 -21.64 18.74 18.18
CA GLY A 57 -21.62 18.70 19.64
C GLY A 57 -22.34 17.45 20.16
N VAL A 58 -23.34 17.62 21.00
CA VAL A 58 -24.07 16.50 21.64
C VAL A 58 -24.81 15.61 20.63
N ASN A 59 -25.12 16.13 19.42
CA ASN A 59 -25.87 15.40 18.41
C ASN A 59 -25.00 14.50 17.50
N HIS A 60 -23.70 14.40 17.77
CA HIS A 60 -22.78 13.67 16.90
C HIS A 60 -23.11 12.16 16.78
N TYR A 61 -23.85 11.59 17.74
CA TYR A 61 -24.19 10.16 17.74
C TYR A 61 -25.11 9.75 16.58
N GLU A 62 -26.00 10.65 16.15
CA GLU A 62 -26.89 10.40 15.01
C GLU A 62 -26.26 10.94 13.72
N ASN A 63 -25.84 12.22 13.74
CA ASN A 63 -25.40 12.91 12.54
C ASN A 63 -24.04 12.44 12.00
N CYS A 64 -23.12 12.01 12.88
CA CYS A 64 -21.78 11.53 12.49
C CYS A 64 -21.66 10.00 12.47
N LYS A 65 -22.78 9.26 12.62
CA LYS A 65 -22.78 7.79 12.71
C LYS A 65 -22.15 7.13 11.49
N TRP A 66 -22.52 7.59 10.29
CA TRP A 66 -22.00 7.04 9.03
C TRP A 66 -20.48 7.24 8.87
N LEU A 67 -19.94 8.37 9.34
CA LEU A 67 -18.49 8.61 9.38
C LEU A 67 -17.79 7.69 10.36
N SER A 68 -18.42 7.45 11.51
CA SER A 68 -17.90 6.55 12.54
C SER A 68 -17.86 5.10 12.04
N GLU A 69 -18.93 4.63 11.41
CA GLU A 69 -19.00 3.30 10.80
C GLU A 69 -17.98 3.14 9.68
N LYS A 70 -17.85 4.14 8.80
CA LYS A 70 -16.83 4.16 7.75
C LYS A 70 -15.41 4.11 8.31
N TYR A 71 -15.13 4.90 9.35
CA TYR A 71 -13.83 4.89 10.01
C TYR A 71 -13.50 3.50 10.59
N LEU A 72 -14.46 2.88 11.29
CA LEU A 72 -14.30 1.55 11.86
C LEU A 72 -14.13 0.47 10.78
N GLN A 73 -14.82 0.59 9.66
CA GLN A 73 -14.66 -0.31 8.51
C GLN A 73 -13.24 -0.21 7.94
N LEU A 74 -12.76 1.01 7.70
CA LEU A 74 -11.41 1.24 7.16
C LEU A 74 -10.32 0.76 8.12
N LEU A 75 -10.48 0.94 9.44
CA LEU A 75 -9.54 0.41 10.43
C LEU A 75 -9.40 -1.13 10.37
N ARG A 76 -10.43 -1.85 9.91
CA ARG A 76 -10.37 -3.31 9.76
C ARG A 76 -9.71 -3.72 8.44
N THR A 77 -10.03 -3.02 7.34
CA THR A 77 -9.63 -3.40 5.98
C THR A 77 -8.27 -2.84 5.57
N ASN A 78 -7.96 -1.60 5.97
CA ASN A 78 -6.88 -0.79 5.42
C ASN A 78 -5.63 -0.77 6.31
N ARG A 79 -5.46 -1.74 7.21
CA ARG A 79 -4.25 -1.84 8.04
C ARG A 79 -3.03 -2.08 7.16
N VAL A 80 -1.94 -1.39 7.49
CA VAL A 80 -0.63 -1.62 6.88
C VAL A 80 -0.24 -3.08 7.09
N LYS A 81 -0.20 -3.84 6.01
CA LYS A 81 0.37 -5.18 5.97
C LYS A 81 1.73 -5.02 5.31
N GLY A 82 2.81 -5.25 6.06
CA GLY A 82 4.16 -5.19 5.50
C GLY A 82 4.29 -6.08 4.26
N TYR A 83 5.22 -5.76 3.37
CA TYR A 83 5.42 -6.52 2.13
C TYR A 83 5.94 -7.94 2.37
N LYS A 84 6.60 -8.18 3.51
CA LYS A 84 7.15 -9.48 3.88
C LYS A 84 6.07 -10.30 4.58
N LYS A 85 5.50 -11.27 3.86
CA LYS A 85 4.70 -12.33 4.48
C LYS A 85 5.67 -13.27 5.20
N ILE A 86 5.56 -13.34 6.53
CA ILE A 86 6.25 -14.34 7.34
C ILE A 86 5.20 -15.40 7.59
N ASP A 87 5.30 -16.52 6.88
CA ASP A 87 4.51 -17.70 7.21
C ASP A 87 5.11 -18.28 8.51
N VAL A 88 4.31 -18.35 9.58
CA VAL A 88 4.66 -18.97 10.87
C VAL A 88 4.05 -20.36 10.91
#